data_AF-A0AB33U046-F1
#
_entry.id   AF-A0AB33U046-F1
#
_cell.length_a   1.000
_cell.length_b   1.000
_cell.length_c   1.000
_cell.angle_alpha   90.00
_cell.angle_beta   90.00
_cell.angle_gamma   90.00
#
_symmetry.space_group_name_H-M   'P 1'
#
loop_
_entity.id
_entity.type
_entity.pdbx_description
1 polymer ?
#
loop_
_entity_poly.entity_id
_entity_poly.type
_entity_poly.pdbx_seq_one_letter_code
_entity_poly.pdbx_strand_id
1 'polypeptide(L)' 'MATVAATRFEPLIRDFYQRLPSEGKPYKVAVTACMRKLLTISNARMRDYFAENDTAENDTAENGIRTA' A
#
# COMPACT_ATOMS: atom_id res chain seq x y z
N MET A 1 -10.83 -6.36 12.47
CA MET A 1 -10.40 -4.97 12.19
C MET A 1 -9.05 -4.99 11.47
N ALA A 2 -8.96 -4.45 10.24
CA ALA A 2 -7.73 -4.45 9.43
C ALA A 2 -6.64 -3.53 10.01
N THR A 3 -7.02 -2.40 10.60
CA THR A 3 -6.07 -1.44 11.21
C THR A 3 -5.29 -2.02 12.38
N VAL A 4 -5.92 -2.92 13.16
CA VAL A 4 -5.28 -3.57 14.32
C VAL A 4 -4.26 -4.63 13.87
N ALA A 5 -4.52 -5.30 12.74
CA ALA A 5 -3.52 -6.17 12.13
C ALA A 5 -2.36 -5.33 11.55
N ALA A 6 -2.68 -4.25 10.85
CA ALA A 6 -1.69 -3.35 10.27
C ALA A 6 -0.75 -2.73 11.32
N THR A 7 -1.23 -2.33 12.49
CA THR A 7 -0.37 -1.81 13.56
C THR A 7 0.55 -2.86 14.18
N ARG A 8 0.27 -4.16 14.01
CA ARG A 8 1.11 -5.26 14.49
C ARG A 8 2.17 -5.68 13.46
N PHE A 9 1.77 -5.78 12.20
CA PHE A 9 2.62 -6.37 11.15
C PHE A 9 3.37 -5.32 10.31
N GLU A 10 2.85 -4.09 10.20
CA GLU A 10 3.46 -3.05 9.36
C GLU A 10 4.10 -1.96 10.25
N PRO A 11 5.44 -1.93 10.39
CA PRO A 11 6.14 -1.00 11.28
C PRO A 11 5.87 0.47 10.92
N LEU A 12 5.72 0.79 9.63
CA LEU A 12 5.38 2.14 9.17
C LEU A 12 4.04 2.65 9.73
N ILE A 13 3.06 1.75 9.83
CA ILE A 13 1.72 2.08 10.35
C ILE A 13 1.75 2.14 11.88
N ARG A 14 2.54 1.27 12.53
CA ARG A 14 2.75 1.29 13.98
C ARG A 14 3.36 2.62 14.43
N ASP A 15 4.44 3.05 13.79
CA ASP A 15 5.16 4.26 14.19
C ASP A 15 4.31 5.51 13.90
N PHE A 16 3.55 5.50 12.79
CA PHE A 16 2.56 6.54 12.52
C PHE A 16 1.48 6.57 13.60
N TYR A 17 0.90 5.42 13.95
CA TYR A 17 -0.10 5.31 15.00
C TYR A 17 0.43 5.82 16.35
N GLN A 18 1.67 5.54 16.73
CA GLN A 18 2.24 5.95 18.01
C GLN A 18 2.48 7.47 18.12
N ARG A 19 2.76 8.15 17.00
CA ARG A 19 2.96 9.61 16.97
C ARG A 19 1.67 10.38 17.27
N LEU A 20 0.52 9.89 16.78
CA LEU A 20 -0.74 10.64 16.90
C LEU A 20 -1.24 10.81 18.35
N PRO A 21 -1.22 9.79 19.23
CA PRO A 21 -1.50 9.93 20.65
C PRO A 21 -0.49 10.83 21.38
N SER A 22 0.79 10.81 20.98
CA SER A 22 1.81 11.69 21.58
C SER A 22 1.55 13.18 21.27
N GLU A 23 0.90 13.47 20.16
CA GLU A 23 0.42 14.81 19.78
C GLU A 23 -0.93 15.19 20.44
N GLY A 24 -1.47 14.35 21.32
CA GLY A 24 -2.75 14.61 22.00
C GLY A 24 -4.00 14.36 21.13
N LYS A 25 -3.87 13.65 20.01
CA LYS A 25 -5.02 13.41 19.11
C LYS A 25 -5.97 12.33 19.66
N PRO A 26 -7.29 12.49 19.45
CA PRO A 26 -8.26 11.48 19.87
C PRO A 26 -8.01 10.12 19.22
N TYR A 27 -8.20 9.04 19.98
CA TYR A 27 -8.01 7.66 19.50
C TYR A 27 -8.74 7.38 18.18
N LYS A 28 -9.98 7.85 18.04
CA LYS A 28 -10.77 7.67 16.81
C LYS A 28 -10.06 8.27 15.59
N VAL A 29 -9.51 9.48 15.72
CA VAL A 29 -8.77 10.16 14.65
C VAL A 29 -7.50 9.39 14.29
N ALA A 30 -6.80 8.86 15.30
CA ALA A 30 -5.60 8.04 15.07
C ALA A 30 -5.92 6.77 14.26
N VAL A 31 -7.01 6.08 14.60
CA VAL A 31 -7.47 4.90 13.88
C VAL A 31 -7.89 5.23 12.44
N THR A 32 -8.66 6.30 12.23
CA THR A 32 -9.10 6.72 10.89
C THR A 32 -7.92 7.13 10.01
N ALA A 33 -6.93 7.84 10.57
CA ALA A 33 -5.70 8.20 9.86
C ALA A 33 -4.89 6.94 9.46
N CYS A 34 -4.77 5.96 10.36
CA CYS A 34 -4.10 4.69 10.08
C CYS A 34 -4.82 3.88 8.99
N MET A 35 -6.15 3.88 8.96
CA MET A 35 -6.92 3.25 7.88
C MET A 35 -6.60 3.88 6.51
N ARG A 36 -6.60 5.22 6.43
CA ARG A 36 -6.25 5.94 5.20
C ARG A 36 -4.84 5.58 4.73
N LYS A 37 -3.88 5.53 5.67
CA LYS A 37 -2.48 5.16 5.38
C LYS A 37 -2.37 3.73 4.85
N LEU A 38 -3.05 2.77 5.49
CA LEU A 38 -3.07 1.37 5.07
C LEU A 38 -3.59 1.21 3.63
N LEU A 39 -4.75 1.80 3.32
CA LEU A 39 -5.33 1.74 1.97
C LEU A 39 -4.41 2.37 0.93
N THR A 40 -3.74 3.46 1.27
CA THR A 40 -2.80 4.12 0.36
C THR A 40 -1.61 3.23 0.02
N ILE A 41 -1.01 2.59 1.03
CA ILE A 41 0.12 1.68 0.83
C ILE A 41 -0.31 0.45 0.03
N SER A 42 -1.47 -0.12 0.35
CA SER A 42 -2.02 -1.26 -0.38
C SER A 42 -2.28 -0.93 -1.85
N ASN A 43 -2.87 0.24 -2.12
CA ASN A 43 -3.16 0.68 -3.49
C ASN A 43 -1.87 0.98 -4.27
N ALA A 44 -0.83 1.50 -3.61
CA ALA A 44 0.48 1.70 -4.23
C ALA A 44 1.11 0.36 -4.63
N ARG A 45 1.16 -0.62 -3.70
CA ARG A 45 1.71 -1.96 -4.00
C ARG A 45 0.95 -2.67 -5.13
N MET A 46 -0.38 -2.53 -5.17
CA MET A 46 -1.17 -3.09 -6.28
C MET A 46 -0.86 -2.38 -7.60
N ARG A 47 -0.72 -1.05 -7.61
CA ARG A 47 -0.32 -0.31 -8.81
C ARG A 47 1.04 -0.77 -9.32
N ASP A 48 2.01 -0.90 -8.42
CA ASP A 48 3.37 -1.33 -8.77
C ASP A 48 3.34 -2.77 -9.33
N TYR A 49 2.57 -3.66 -8.71
CA TYR A 49 2.32 -5.01 -9.22
C TYR A 49 1.72 -4.96 -10.63
N PHE A 50 0.63 -4.22 -10.86
CA PHE A 50 0.02 -4.16 -12.20
C PHE A 50 0.95 -3.50 -13.23
N ALA A 51 1.74 -2.50 -12.86
CA ALA A 51 2.71 -1.88 -13.77
C ALA A 51 3.81 -2.86 -14.21
N GLU A 52 4.35 -3.66 -13.30
CA GLU A 52 5.31 -4.72 -13.65
C GLU A 52 4.68 -5.82 -14.52
N ASN A 53 3.41 -6.18 -14.27
CA ASN A 53 2.74 -7.23 -15.01
C ASN A 53 2.21 -6.78 -16.39
N ASP A 54 1.81 -5.52 -16.56
CA ASP A 54 1.41 -4.94 -17.86
C ASP A 54 2.59 -4.88 -18.84
N THR A 55 3.81 -4.68 -18.33
CA THR A 55 5.03 -4.69 -19.14
C THR A 55 5.33 -6.10 -19.69
N ALA A 56 5.03 -7.15 -18.92
CA ALA A 56 5.27 -8.54 -19.35
C ALA A 56 4.32 -9.01 -20.48
N GLU A 57 3.10 -8.47 -20.54
CA GLU A 57 2.14 -8.78 -21.61
C GLU A 57 2.49 -8.02 -22.90
N ASN A 58 3.04 -6.81 -22.81
CA ASN A 58 3.41 -5.98 -23.97
C ASN A 58 4.77 -6.39 -24.61
N ASP A 59 5.75 -6.85 -23.81
CA ASP A 59 7.03 -7.37 -24.34
C ASP A 59 6.87 -8.68 -25.13
N THR A 60 5.90 -9.52 -24.76
CA THR A 60 5.60 -10.76 -25.51
C THR A 60 4.96 -10.46 -26.86
N ALA A 61 4.15 -9.39 -26.95
CA ALA A 61 3.49 -8.98 -28.19
C ALA A 61 4.47 -8.33 -29.20
N GLU A 62 5.46 -7.54 -28.75
CA GLU A 62 6.42 -6.89 -29.65
C GLU A 62 7.49 -7.84 -30.23
N ASN A 63 7.92 -8.87 -29.48
CA ASN A 63 8.92 -9.81 -29.96
C ASN A 63 8.36 -10.91 -30.90
N GLY A 64 7.05 -11.14 -30.93
CA GLY A 64 6.41 -12.10 -31.83
C GLY A 64 6.23 -11.63 -33.27
N ILE A 65 6.23 -10.31 -33.53
CA ILE A 65 6.04 -9.73 -34.87
C ILE A 65 7.36 -9.61 -35.64
N ARG A 66 8.50 -9.57 -34.94
CA ARG A 66 9.83 -9.40 -35.55
C ARG A 66 10.47 -10.71 -36.07
N THR A 67 9.87 -11.87 -35.80
CA THR A 67 10.41 -13.19 -36.17
C THR A 67 9.62 -13.95 -37.24
N ALA A 68 8.68 -13.30 -37.96
CA ALA A 68 7.92 -13.89 -39.07
C ALA A 68 8.28 -13.28 -40.42
#